data_AF-A0A8T1E7K3-F1
#
_entry.id   AF-A0A8T1E7K3-F1
#
_cell.length_a   1.000
_cell.length_b   1.000
_cell.length_c   1.000
_cell.angle_alpha   90.00
_cell.angle_beta   90.00
_cell.angle_gamma   90.00
#
_symmetry.space_group_name_H-M   'P 1'
#
loop_
_entity.id
_entity.type
_entity.pdbx_description
1 polymer ?
#
loop_
_entity_poly.entity_id
_entity_poly.type
_entity_poly.pdbx_seq_one_letter_code
_entity_poly.pdbx_strand_id
1 'polypeptide(L)'
;MTDVKKAAKHALAYLKRMGIITDAVDAGEKYLLSKATKPEHEDLIKSLRGEVRRRYGVGIAKNGKRFAKGSPEMKEHMAKLRAMRKKGSQGGSFRL
;
A
#
# COMPACT_ATOMS: atom_id res chain seq x y z
N MET A 1 -10.92 -29.64 7.44
CA MET A 1 -11.11 -28.19 7.17
C MET A 1 -9.87 -27.33 7.40
N THR A 2 -8.91 -27.76 8.23
CA THR A 2 -7.63 -27.06 8.49
C THR A 2 -6.82 -26.78 7.22
N ASP A 3 -6.77 -27.74 6.29
CA ASP A 3 -5.99 -27.59 5.05
C ASP A 3 -6.57 -26.57 4.08
N VAL A 4 -7.90 -26.49 3.96
CA VAL A 4 -8.58 -25.51 3.11
C VAL A 4 -8.28 -24.08 3.58
N LYS A 5 -8.32 -23.85 4.89
CA LYS A 5 -7.99 -22.54 5.48
C LYS A 5 -6.52 -22.16 5.24
N LYS A 6 -5.62 -23.14 5.30
CA LYS A 6 -4.18 -22.94 5.03
C LYS A 6 -3.95 -22.63 3.55
N ALA A 7 -4.55 -23.41 2.64
CA ALA A 7 -4.48 -23.20 1.21
C ALA A 7 -5.01 -21.81 0.80
N ALA A 8 -6.16 -21.40 1.34
CA ALA A 8 -6.73 -20.08 1.09
C ALA A 8 -5.81 -18.93 1.53
N LYS A 9 -5.15 -19.07 2.69
CA LYS A 9 -4.15 -18.09 3.16
C LYS A 9 -2.95 -18.01 2.22
N HIS A 10 -2.44 -19.15 1.73
CA HIS A 10 -1.33 -19.17 0.79
C HIS A 10 -1.71 -18.55 -0.56
N ALA A 11 -2.88 -18.88 -1.09
CA ALA A 11 -3.42 -18.27 -2.31
C ALA A 11 -3.55 -16.75 -2.16
N LEU A 12 -4.15 -16.27 -1.07
CA LEU A 12 -4.27 -14.84 -0.78
C LEU A 12 -2.90 -14.15 -0.71
N ALA A 13 -1.92 -14.77 -0.04
CA ALA A 13 -0.56 -14.23 0.05
C ALA A 13 0.11 -14.15 -1.33
N TYR A 14 -0.06 -15.17 -2.17
CA TYR A 14 0.45 -15.20 -3.53
C TYR A 14 -0.18 -14.12 -4.42
N LEU A 15 -1.51 -14.02 -4.43
CA LEU A 15 -2.25 -13.00 -5.19
C LEU A 15 -1.86 -11.58 -4.76
N LYS A 16 -1.65 -11.35 -3.46
CA LYS A 16 -1.12 -10.08 -2.93
C LYS A 16 0.35 -9.82 -3.30
N ARG A 17 1.14 -10.85 -3.57
CA ARG A 17 2.55 -10.72 -4.00
C ARG A 17 2.63 -10.39 -5.49
N MET A 18 1.80 -11.04 -6.29
CA MET A 18 1.75 -10.87 -7.74
C MET A 18 1.05 -9.59 -8.20
N GLY A 19 0.38 -8.86 -7.29
CA GLY A 19 -0.34 -7.64 -7.65
C GLY A 19 -1.76 -7.86 -8.18
N ILE A 20 -2.16 -9.11 -8.45
CA ILE A 20 -3.44 -9.47 -9.09
C ILE A 20 -4.66 -8.83 -8.41
N ILE A 21 -4.70 -8.78 -7.06
CA ILE A 21 -5.83 -8.15 -6.34
C ILE A 21 -5.86 -6.64 -6.57
N THR A 22 -4.69 -6.01 -6.68
CA THR A 22 -4.59 -4.58 -7.03
C THR A 22 -5.13 -4.37 -8.44
N ASP A 23 -4.65 -5.15 -9.40
CA ASP A 23 -5.02 -4.98 -10.80
C ASP A 23 -6.53 -5.15 -11.00
N ALA A 24 -7.15 -6.10 -10.30
CA ALA A 24 -8.59 -6.30 -10.31
C ALA A 24 -9.37 -5.09 -9.73
N VAL A 25 -8.88 -4.51 -8.63
CA VAL A 25 -9.49 -3.32 -8.01
C VAL A 25 -9.31 -2.09 -8.92
N ASP A 26 -8.18 -1.96 -9.60
CA ASP A 26 -7.90 -0.89 -10.56
C ASP A 26 -8.81 -0.99 -11.80
N ALA A 27 -9.00 -2.21 -12.31
CA ALA A 27 -9.94 -2.46 -13.39
C ALA A 27 -11.39 -2.12 -12.98
N GLY A 28 -11.79 -2.52 -11.76
CA GLY A 28 -13.10 -2.20 -11.20
C GLY A 28 -13.33 -0.70 -11.04
N GLU A 29 -12.35 0.03 -10.53
CA GLU A 29 -12.41 1.49 -10.44
C GLU A 29 -12.59 2.14 -11.81
N LYS A 30 -11.75 1.78 -12.79
CA LYS A 30 -11.85 2.32 -14.15
C LYS A 30 -13.20 2.04 -14.78
N TYR A 31 -13.73 0.83 -14.58
CA TYR A 31 -15.05 0.47 -15.07
C TYR A 31 -16.14 1.36 -14.43
N LEU A 32 -16.12 1.54 -13.10
CA LEU A 32 -17.09 2.37 -12.40
C LEU A 32 -16.99 3.85 -12.81
N LEU A 33 -15.77 4.37 -12.99
CA LEU A 33 -15.55 5.73 -13.49
C LEU A 33 -16.09 5.90 -14.92
N SER A 34 -15.91 4.90 -15.78
CA SER A 34 -16.45 4.95 -17.15
C SER A 34 -17.99 4.97 -17.23
N LYS A 35 -18.67 4.55 -16.16
CA LYS A 35 -20.13 4.55 -16.04
C LYS A 35 -20.65 5.74 -15.24
N ALA A 36 -19.77 6.47 -14.56
CA ALA A 36 -20.15 7.64 -13.79
C ALA A 36 -20.55 8.77 -14.73
N THR A 37 -21.78 9.28 -14.56
CA THR A 37 -22.32 10.41 -15.34
C THR A 37 -22.29 11.73 -14.57
N LYS A 38 -22.10 11.68 -13.24
CA LYS A 38 -22.06 12.84 -12.34
C LYS A 38 -20.73 12.91 -11.61
N PRO A 39 -20.21 14.12 -11.34
CA PRO A 39 -18.93 14.30 -10.64
C PRO A 39 -18.95 13.74 -9.22
N GLU A 40 -20.08 13.82 -8.51
CA GLU A 40 -20.25 13.26 -7.17
C GLU A 40 -19.97 11.75 -7.09
N HIS A 41 -20.28 11.01 -8.17
CA HIS A 41 -20.03 9.57 -8.22
C HIS A 41 -18.54 9.27 -8.35
N GLU A 42 -17.78 10.10 -9.07
CA GLU A 42 -16.33 9.94 -9.16
C GLU A 42 -15.66 10.15 -7.81
N ASP A 43 -16.07 11.18 -7.08
CA ASP A 43 -15.51 11.49 -5.76
C ASP A 43 -15.79 10.38 -4.75
N LEU A 44 -16.99 9.80 -4.81
CA LEU A 44 -17.35 8.63 -4.02
C LEU A 44 -16.48 7.41 -4.38
N ILE A 45 -16.31 7.13 -5.68
CA ILE A 45 -15.50 5.99 -6.16
C ILE A 45 -14.04 6.14 -5.71
N LYS A 46 -13.45 7.34 -5.86
CA LYS A 46 -12.08 7.64 -5.44
C LYS A 46 -11.93 7.53 -3.92
N SER A 47 -12.91 8.01 -3.16
CA SER A 47 -12.93 7.92 -1.69
C SER A 47 -12.97 6.46 -1.22
N LEU A 48 -13.87 5.65 -1.80
CA LEU A 48 -13.97 4.22 -1.52
C LEU A 48 -12.68 3.48 -1.85
N ARG A 49 -12.02 3.82 -2.97
CA ARG A 49 -10.71 3.25 -3.29
C ARG A 49 -9.66 3.58 -2.24
N GLY A 50 -9.63 4.83 -1.76
CA GLY A 50 -8.76 5.24 -0.66
C GLY A 50 -8.97 4.37 0.59
N GLU A 51 -10.23 4.09 0.93
CA GLU A 51 -10.55 3.20 2.05
C GLU A 51 -10.13 1.76 1.83
N VAL A 52 -10.37 1.20 0.63
CA VAL A 52 -9.98 -0.17 0.27
C VAL A 52 -8.45 -0.33 0.37
N ARG A 53 -7.70 0.64 -0.16
CA ARG A 53 -6.24 0.69 -0.01
C ARG A 53 -5.81 0.74 1.45
N ARG A 54 -6.45 1.58 2.27
CA ARG A 54 -6.14 1.73 3.71
C ARG A 54 -6.41 0.46 4.51
N ARG A 55 -7.57 -0.17 4.33
CA ARG A 55 -8.00 -1.33 5.12
C ARG A 55 -7.32 -2.63 4.67
N TYR A 56 -7.15 -2.81 3.36
CA TYR A 56 -6.74 -4.11 2.80
C TYR A 56 -5.32 -4.12 2.21
N GLY A 57 -4.68 -2.95 2.10
CA GLY A 57 -3.31 -2.81 1.61
C GLY A 57 -3.15 -3.10 0.11
N VAL A 58 -4.23 -2.97 -0.65
CA VAL A 58 -4.24 -3.13 -2.11
C VAL A 58 -3.61 -1.90 -2.78
N GLY A 59 -2.83 -2.06 -3.85
CA GLY A 59 -2.15 -0.92 -4.50
C GLY A 59 -0.95 -0.35 -3.75
N ILE A 60 -0.51 -0.99 -2.67
CA ILE A 60 0.77 -0.66 -2.02
C ILE A 60 1.84 -1.50 -2.71
N ALA A 61 2.67 -0.84 -3.54
CA ALA A 61 3.84 -1.48 -4.11
C ALA A 61 4.71 -2.01 -2.97
N LYS A 62 4.88 -3.34 -2.88
CA LYS A 62 5.80 -3.97 -1.92
C LYS A 62 7.27 -3.75 -2.29
N ASN A 63 7.54 -2.84 -3.22
CA ASN A 63 8.85 -2.59 -3.85
C ASN A 63 9.74 -1.72 -2.95
N GLY A 64 9.63 -1.83 -1.63
CA GLY A 64 10.76 -1.46 -0.79
C GLY A 64 11.83 -2.51 -1.01
N LYS A 65 12.94 -2.16 -1.67
CA LYS A 65 14.16 -2.99 -1.65
C LYS A 65 14.39 -3.39 -0.19
N ARG A 66 14.22 -4.68 0.11
CA ARG A 66 14.56 -5.21 1.43
C ARG A 66 16.08 -5.30 1.47
N PHE A 67 16.71 -4.23 1.94
CA PHE A 67 18.15 -4.23 2.16
C PHE A 67 18.51 -5.32 3.16
N ALA A 68 19.60 -6.05 2.90
CA ALA A 68 20.11 -7.02 3.86
C ALA A 68 20.47 -6.28 5.16
N LYS A 69 20.15 -6.90 6.31
CA LYS A 69 20.38 -6.31 7.63
C LYS A 69 21.88 -6.00 7.79
N GLY A 70 22.21 -4.73 8.02
CA GLY A 70 23.60 -4.27 8.22
C GLY A 70 24.36 -3.90 6.95
N SER A 71 23.77 -4.09 5.76
CA SER A 71 24.39 -3.70 4.48
C SER A 71 24.69 -2.20 4.40
N PRO A 72 25.71 -1.79 3.61
CA PRO A 72 26.00 -0.38 3.34
C PRO A 72 24.78 0.38 2.81
N GLU A 73 24.06 -0.23 1.85
CA GLU A 73 22.85 0.33 1.24
C GLU A 73 21.74 0.60 2.29
N MET A 74 21.57 -0.30 3.27
CA MET A 74 20.62 -0.10 4.37
C MET A 74 21.03 1.09 5.25
N LYS A 75 22.32 1.23 5.56
CA LYS A 75 22.83 2.33 6.40
C LYS A 75 22.63 3.67 5.70
N GLU A 76 22.91 3.74 4.41
CA GLU A 76 22.70 4.93 3.58
C GLU A 76 21.22 5.30 3.46
N HIS A 77 20.35 4.32 3.19
CA HIS A 77 18.91 4.53 3.16
C HIS A 77 18.38 5.07 4.50
N MET A 78 18.83 4.51 5.63
CA MET A 78 18.45 4.98 6.96
C MET A 78 19.01 6.37 7.27
N ALA A 79 20.22 6.70 6.82
CA ALA A 79 20.79 8.04 6.94
C ALA A 79 19.95 9.07 6.17
N LYS A 80 19.53 8.75 4.94
CA LYS A 80 18.65 9.59 4.12
C LYS A 80 17.30 9.82 4.79
N LEU A 81 16.66 8.77 5.33
CA LEU A 81 15.41 8.90 6.08
C LEU A 81 15.55 9.78 7.32
N ARG A 82 16.66 9.63 8.08
CA ARG A 82 16.94 10.48 9.24
C ARG A 82 17.13 11.95 8.85
N ALA A 83 17.83 12.22 7.74
CA ALA A 83 18.03 13.57 7.23
C ALA A 83 16.70 14.23 6.80
N MET A 84 15.83 13.48 6.10
CA MET A 84 14.48 13.95 5.74
C MET A 84 13.64 14.25 6.98
N ARG A 85 13.71 13.39 8.00
CA ARG A 85 12.99 13.57 9.27
C ARG A 85 13.47 14.82 10.02
N LYS A 86 14.77 15.10 10.01
CA LYS A 86 15.34 16.33 10.59
C LYS A 86 14.90 17.59 9.83
N LYS A 87 14.80 17.52 8.50
CA LYS A 87 14.40 18.67 7.67
C LYS A 87 12.92 19.07 7.85
N GLY A 88 12.07 18.11 8.23
CA GLY A 88 10.65 18.34 8.53
C GLY A 88 10.32 18.55 10.01
N SER A 89 11.29 18.44 10.93
CA SER A 89 11.06 18.60 12.37
C SER A 89 11.64 19.91 12.90
N GLN A 90 10.90 21.01 12.77
CA GLN A 90 10.85 21.93 13.89
C GLN A 90 9.98 21.26 14.96
N GLY A 91 10.62 20.63 15.96
CA GLY A 91 9.94 20.01 17.10
C GLY A 91 9.88 18.48 17.03
N GLY A 92 10.76 17.81 17.78
CA GLY A 92 10.61 16.40 18.10
C GLY A 92 9.34 16.17 18.93
N SER A 93 8.67 15.03 18.71
CA SER A 93 7.44 14.64 19.40
C SER A 93 7.66 14.14 20.83
N PHE A 94 8.66 14.70 21.54
CA PHE A 94 8.82 14.55 22.98
C PHE A 94 8.64 15.95 23.55
N ARG A 95 7.43 16.26 24.01
CA ARG A 95 7.25 17.29 25.02
C ARG A 95 7.43 16.56 26.35
N LEU A 96 8.51 16.88 27.07
CA LEU A 96 8.64 16.60 28.50
C LEU A 96 7.58 17.42 29.26
#